data_AF-E3ZLB7-F1
#
_entry.id   AF-E3ZLB7-F1
#
_cell.length_a   1.000
_cell.length_b   1.000
_cell.length_c   1.000
_cell.angle_alpha   90.00
_cell.angle_beta   90.00
_cell.angle_gamma   90.00
#
_symmetry.space_group_name_H-M   'P 1'
#
loop_
_entity.id
_entity.type
_entity.pdbx_description
1 polymer ?
#
loop_
_entity_poly.entity_id
_entity_poly.type
_entity_poly.pdbx_seq_one_letter_code
_entity_poly.pdbx_strand_id
1 'polypeptide(L)'
;MTIKITRNARVIGGILPTKIKIENEGNVELKDGESYFFMPKNEKTKIKVDQWFSGSQEVELDNNNEALIKVNATAVVLQYSIFPFLFVGLLMTSGVSTGIALVLFIVSFFYSRKNWFKIVKVEKQKR
;
A
#
# COMPACT_ATOMS: atom_id res chain seq x y z
N MET A 1 -19.58 -1.23 18.32
CA MET A 1 -19.05 -0.33 17.27
C MET A 1 -17.57 -0.65 17.14
N THR A 2 -17.19 -1.41 16.11
CA THR A 2 -15.81 -1.90 16.01
C THR A 2 -15.40 -1.91 14.55
N ILE A 3 -14.26 -1.31 14.25
CA ILE A 3 -13.66 -1.37 12.91
C ILE A 3 -12.65 -2.51 12.92
N LYS A 4 -12.70 -3.35 11.87
CA LYS A 4 -11.72 -4.40 11.63
C LYS A 4 -10.84 -3.99 10.46
N ILE A 5 -9.53 -3.94 10.68
CA ILE A 5 -8.55 -3.77 9.61
C ILE A 5 -7.78 -5.07 9.45
N THR A 6 -7.77 -5.63 8.25
CA THR A 6 -6.99 -6.83 7.94
C THR A 6 -5.97 -6.52 6.86
N ARG A 7 -4.71 -6.92 7.08
CA ARG A 7 -3.69 -6.86 6.05
C ARG A 7 -3.77 -8.09 5.16
N ASN A 8 -3.90 -7.86 3.85
CA ASN A 8 -3.89 -8.89 2.81
C ASN A 8 -3.03 -8.40 1.65
N ALA A 9 -1.73 -8.33 1.91
CA ALA A 9 -0.72 -7.84 0.98
C ALA A 9 -0.22 -8.94 0.03
N ARG A 10 -0.39 -10.24 0.37
CA ARG A 10 0.13 -11.41 -0.35
C ARG A 10 1.67 -11.35 -0.53
N VAL A 11 2.23 -12.40 -1.14
CA VAL A 11 3.68 -12.64 -1.30
C VAL A 11 4.46 -11.42 -1.84
N ILE A 12 3.85 -10.61 -2.70
CA ILE A 12 4.52 -9.48 -3.37
C ILE A 12 4.66 -8.24 -2.47
N GLY A 13 3.88 -8.11 -1.39
CA GLY A 13 4.01 -7.03 -0.39
C GLY A 13 4.33 -7.51 1.02
N GLY A 14 4.74 -8.77 1.18
CA GLY A 14 4.55 -9.55 2.41
C GLY A 14 5.71 -9.59 3.42
N ILE A 15 6.90 -9.08 3.11
CA ILE A 15 8.08 -9.37 3.97
C ILE A 15 8.15 -8.44 5.18
N LEU A 16 7.83 -7.16 5.01
CA LEU A 16 7.96 -6.17 6.08
C LEU A 16 6.64 -5.94 6.82
N PRO A 17 6.66 -5.65 8.13
CA PRO A 17 5.48 -5.16 8.85
C PRO A 17 5.03 -3.81 8.26
N THR A 18 3.73 -3.57 8.26
CA THR A 18 3.13 -2.36 7.70
C THR A 18 2.58 -1.51 8.83
N LYS A 19 2.99 -0.24 8.92
CA LYS A 19 2.48 0.69 9.93
C LYS A 19 1.17 1.29 9.43
N ILE A 20 0.13 1.20 10.24
CA ILE A 20 -1.18 1.75 9.97
C ILE A 20 -1.34 2.90 10.95
N LYS A 21 -1.43 4.11 10.43
CA LYS A 21 -1.75 5.30 11.20
C LYS A 21 -3.27 5.37 11.30
N ILE A 22 -3.78 5.24 12.52
CA ILE A 22 -5.19 5.38 12.84
C ILE A 22 -5.34 6.71 13.57
N GLU A 23 -6.18 7.58 13.01
CA GLU A 23 -6.52 8.85 13.65
C GLU A 23 -7.13 8.57 15.03
N ASN A 24 -6.57 9.20 16.09
CA ASN A 24 -6.98 9.09 17.50
C ASN A 24 -6.61 7.81 18.28
N GLU A 25 -5.93 6.83 17.67
CA GLU A 25 -5.38 5.66 18.38
C GLU A 25 -3.86 5.50 18.24
N GLY A 26 -3.26 6.09 17.20
CA GLY A 26 -1.82 6.05 16.98
C GLY A 26 -1.41 5.09 15.87
N ASN A 27 -0.19 4.58 15.96
CA ASN A 27 0.42 3.73 14.93
C ASN A 27 0.33 2.26 15.34
N VAL A 28 -0.28 1.43 14.50
CA VAL A 28 -0.39 -0.02 14.69
C VAL A 28 0.43 -0.73 13.62
N GLU A 29 1.24 -1.71 14.01
CA GLU A 29 1.99 -2.53 13.06
C GLU A 29 1.27 -3.85 12.82
N LEU A 30 0.99 -4.17 11.54
CA LEU A 30 0.41 -5.45 11.14
C LEU A 30 1.30 -6.21 10.16
N LYS A 31 1.49 -7.50 10.44
CA LYS A 31 2.04 -8.49 9.51
C LYS A 31 0.97 -8.98 8.53
N ASP A 32 1.40 -9.61 7.44
CA ASP A 32 0.46 -10.11 6.44
C ASP A 32 -0.46 -11.17 7.05
N GLY A 33 -1.78 -11.07 6.79
CA GLY A 33 -2.80 -11.93 7.39
C GLY A 33 -3.28 -11.49 8.79
N GLU A 34 -2.60 -10.55 9.45
CA GLU A 34 -3.03 -10.06 10.76
C GLU A 34 -4.24 -9.13 10.65
N SER A 35 -5.10 -9.20 11.65
CA SER A 35 -6.27 -8.34 11.80
C SER A 35 -6.19 -7.56 13.09
N TYR A 36 -6.47 -6.27 13.01
CA TYR A 36 -6.60 -5.39 14.17
C TYR A 36 -8.05 -4.95 14.33
N PHE A 37 -8.53 -4.98 15.57
CA PHE A 37 -9.85 -4.54 15.93
C PHE A 37 -9.73 -3.35 16.87
N PHE A 38 -10.48 -2.30 16.57
CA PHE A 38 -10.46 -1.11 17.40
C PHE A 38 -11.81 -0.43 17.46
N MET A 39 -12.00 0.38 18.51
CA MET A 39 -13.24 1.08 18.78
C MET A 39 -13.02 2.57 18.49
N PRO A 40 -13.44 3.06 17.32
CA PRO A 40 -13.26 4.45 16.95
C PRO A 40 -14.01 5.36 17.93
N LYS A 41 -13.35 6.45 18.36
CA LYS A 41 -13.95 7.47 19.24
C LYS A 41 -14.94 8.39 18.52
N ASN A 42 -14.79 8.51 17.19
CA ASN A 42 -15.60 9.37 16.32
C ASN A 42 -16.44 8.54 15.34
N GLU A 43 -17.45 9.15 14.71
CA GLU A 43 -18.29 8.50 13.68
C GLU A 43 -17.52 8.08 12.42
N LYS A 44 -16.45 8.82 12.11
CA LYS A 44 -15.53 8.57 11.00
C LYS A 44 -14.10 8.64 11.52
N THR A 45 -13.26 7.73 11.05
CA THR A 45 -11.84 7.66 11.39
C THR A 45 -10.99 7.60 10.13
N LYS A 46 -10.00 8.48 10.00
CA LYS A 46 -9.04 8.40 8.91
C LYS A 46 -8.00 7.33 9.20
N ILE A 47 -7.73 6.53 8.17
CA ILE A 47 -6.67 5.55 8.20
C ILE A 47 -5.71 5.76 7.05
N LYS A 48 -4.42 5.59 7.35
CA LYS A 48 -3.33 5.65 6.38
C LYS A 48 -2.37 4.52 6.61
N VAL A 49 -1.85 3.96 5.54
CA VAL A 49 -0.86 2.90 5.59
C VAL A 49 0.48 3.48 5.17
N ASP A 50 1.49 3.35 6.02
CA ASP A 50 2.87 3.77 5.73
C ASP A 50 3.81 2.58 6.00
N GLN A 51 4.70 2.32 5.05
CA GLN A 51 5.75 1.32 5.16
C GLN A 51 7.01 1.81 4.47
N TRP A 52 7.94 2.35 5.26
CA TRP A 52 9.24 2.84 4.81
C TRP A 52 9.17 3.83 3.61
N PHE A 53 9.15 3.33 2.36
CA PHE A 53 9.02 4.14 1.13
C PHE A 53 7.70 3.92 0.38
N SER A 54 6.83 3.07 0.89
CA SER A 54 5.57 2.67 0.29
C SER A 54 4.41 3.11 1.19
N GLY A 55 3.35 3.65 0.61
CA GLY A 55 2.22 4.11 1.41
C GLY A 55 0.89 3.96 0.68
N SER A 56 -0.18 4.34 1.37
CA SER A 56 -1.52 4.48 0.82
C SER A 56 -1.97 5.93 0.83
N GLN A 57 -3.02 6.18 0.05
CA GLN A 57 -3.87 7.34 0.24
C GLN A 57 -4.62 7.21 1.57
N GLU A 58 -4.97 8.35 2.14
CA GLU A 58 -5.81 8.44 3.33
C GLU A 58 -7.24 8.09 2.96
N VAL A 59 -7.87 7.20 3.74
CA VAL A 59 -9.26 6.78 3.54
C VAL A 59 -10.03 6.96 4.84
N GLU A 60 -11.19 7.59 4.74
CA GLU A 60 -12.14 7.70 5.84
C GLU A 60 -12.95 6.41 5.95
N LEU A 61 -12.91 5.76 7.12
CA LEU A 61 -13.75 4.63 7.44
C LEU A 61 -14.89 5.04 8.37
N ASP A 62 -16.11 4.61 8.03
CA ASP A 62 -17.27 4.75 8.89
C ASP A 62 -17.31 3.64 9.95
N ASN A 63 -17.98 3.92 11.06
CA ASN A 63 -18.17 2.97 12.14
C ASN A 63 -18.81 1.66 11.65
N ASN A 64 -18.28 0.53 12.14
CA ASN A 64 -18.73 -0.84 11.83
C ASN A 64 -18.32 -1.38 10.45
N ASN A 65 -17.45 -0.69 9.71
CA ASN A 65 -16.89 -1.20 8.46
C ASN A 65 -15.68 -2.11 8.68
N GLU A 66 -15.49 -3.04 7.75
CA GLU A 66 -14.27 -3.82 7.62
C GLU A 66 -13.40 -3.21 6.52
N ALA A 67 -12.09 -3.14 6.71
CA ALA A 67 -11.15 -2.62 5.75
C ALA A 67 -10.05 -3.62 5.46
N LEU A 68 -9.80 -3.86 4.18
CA LEU A 68 -8.71 -4.70 3.70
C LEU A 68 -7.60 -3.85 3.12
N ILE A 69 -6.39 -3.99 3.66
CA ILE A 69 -5.20 -3.38 3.09
C ILE A 69 -4.64 -4.35 2.06
N LYS A 70 -4.72 -3.99 0.78
CA LYS A 70 -4.20 -4.76 -0.34
C LYS A 70 -3.05 -4.02 -1.01
N VAL A 71 -2.14 -4.74 -1.64
CA VAL A 71 -1.14 -4.14 -2.51
C VAL A 71 -1.80 -3.72 -3.82
N ASN A 72 -1.43 -2.55 -4.33
CA ASN A 72 -1.88 -2.07 -5.62
C ASN A 72 -1.07 -2.74 -6.74
N ALA A 73 -1.73 -3.59 -7.53
CA ALA A 73 -1.10 -4.26 -8.65
C ALA A 73 -0.49 -3.27 -9.67
N THR A 74 -1.09 -2.10 -9.86
CA THR A 74 -0.54 -1.07 -10.76
C THR A 74 0.79 -0.53 -10.26
N ALA A 75 0.93 -0.29 -8.95
CA ALA A 75 2.20 0.18 -8.38
C ALA A 75 3.28 -0.90 -8.48
N VAL A 76 2.91 -2.16 -8.28
CA VAL A 76 3.81 -3.32 -8.46
C VAL A 76 4.28 -3.41 -9.90
N VAL A 77 3.36 -3.43 -10.88
CA VAL A 77 3.71 -3.53 -12.30
C VAL A 77 4.63 -2.38 -12.71
N LEU A 78 4.34 -1.16 -12.26
CA LEU A 78 5.19 -0.01 -12.54
C LEU A 78 6.61 -0.20 -11.99
N GLN A 79 6.76 -0.69 -10.76
CA GLN A 79 8.05 -0.96 -10.15
C GLN A 79 8.83 -2.07 -10.88
N TYR A 80 8.16 -3.17 -11.25
CA TYR A 80 8.81 -4.28 -11.94
C TYR A 80 9.08 -3.99 -13.43
N SER A 81 8.38 -3.03 -14.03
CA SER A 81 8.62 -2.62 -15.43
C SER A 81 10.00 -1.98 -15.64
N ILE A 82 10.67 -1.51 -14.59
CA ILE A 82 11.99 -0.90 -14.66
C ILE A 82 13.07 -1.92 -15.05
N PHE A 83 12.96 -3.16 -14.55
CA PHE A 83 13.98 -4.20 -14.72
C PHE A 83 14.36 -4.52 -16.18
N PRO A 84 13.42 -4.72 -17.13
CA PRO A 84 13.80 -4.97 -18.53
C PRO A 84 14.58 -3.80 -19.15
N PHE A 85 14.18 -2.55 -18.90
CA PHE A 85 14.89 -1.38 -19.43
C PHE A 85 16.28 -1.22 -18.81
N LEU A 86 16.39 -1.51 -17.52
CA LEU A 86 17.64 -1.44 -16.78
C LEU A 86 18.61 -2.55 -17.25
N PHE A 87 18.08 -3.76 -17.47
CA PHE A 87 18.85 -4.89 -18.00
C PHE A 87 19.37 -4.63 -19.42
N VAL A 88 18.51 -4.14 -20.32
CA VAL A 88 18.92 -3.76 -21.68
C VAL A 88 19.89 -2.58 -21.66
N GLY A 89 19.62 -1.56 -20.84
CA GLY A 89 20.48 -0.39 -20.70
C GLY A 89 21.89 -0.74 -20.24
N LEU A 90 22.01 -1.57 -19.21
CA LEU A 90 23.31 -2.00 -18.68
C LEU A 90 24.03 -2.99 -19.60
N LEU A 91 23.37 -4.04 -20.09
CA LEU A 91 24.03 -5.08 -20.88
C LEU A 91 24.34 -4.64 -22.31
N MET A 92 23.43 -3.92 -22.96
CA MET A 92 23.63 -3.44 -24.33
C MET A 92 24.28 -2.05 -24.35
N THR A 93 24.69 -1.54 -23.19
CA THR A 93 25.35 -0.22 -23.02
C THR A 93 24.57 0.93 -23.68
N SER A 94 23.24 0.80 -23.74
CA SER A 94 22.36 1.77 -24.38
C SER A 94 22.08 2.92 -23.42
N GLY A 95 22.64 4.09 -23.72
CA GLY A 95 22.40 5.32 -22.96
C GLY A 95 20.92 5.73 -22.93
N VAL A 96 20.20 5.52 -24.04
CA VAL A 96 18.76 5.84 -24.14
C VAL A 96 17.93 4.94 -23.24
N SER A 97 18.17 3.62 -23.26
CA SER A 97 17.44 2.67 -22.42
C SER A 97 17.73 2.89 -20.94
N THR A 98 18.99 3.22 -20.61
CA THR A 98 19.39 3.59 -19.24
C THR A 98 18.70 4.86 -18.77
N GLY A 99 18.60 5.88 -19.64
CA GLY A 99 17.86 7.12 -19.35
C GLY A 99 16.38 6.86 -19.06
N ILE A 100 15.71 6.03 -19.87
CA ILE A 100 14.31 5.64 -19.65
C ILE A 100 14.15 4.90 -18.32
N ALA A 101 15.05 3.96 -18.01
CA ALA A 101 15.00 3.22 -16.75
C ALA A 101 15.10 4.16 -15.53
N LEU A 102 15.98 5.16 -15.57
CA LEU A 102 16.13 6.15 -14.51
C LEU A 102 14.86 7.00 -14.33
N VAL A 103 14.26 7.47 -15.41
CA VAL A 103 13.00 8.23 -15.36
C VAL A 103 11.88 7.39 -14.76
N LEU A 104 11.71 6.16 -15.23
CA LEU A 104 10.71 5.22 -14.69
C LEU A 104 10.96 4.91 -13.21
N PHE A 105 12.22 4.80 -12.78
CA PHE A 105 12.58 4.60 -11.38
C PHE A 105 12.12 5.75 -10.50
N ILE A 106 12.38 7.00 -10.91
CA ILE A 106 11.95 8.20 -10.17
C ILE A 106 10.42 8.26 -10.10
N VAL A 107 9.73 8.08 -11.23
CA VAL A 107 8.27 8.13 -11.30
C VAL A 107 7.65 7.03 -10.42
N SER A 108 8.15 5.80 -10.52
CA SER A 108 7.68 4.68 -9.70
C SER A 108 7.91 4.92 -8.20
N PHE A 109 9.06 5.50 -7.84
CA PHE A 109 9.37 5.82 -6.45
C PHE A 109 8.37 6.80 -5.85
N PHE A 110 8.05 7.91 -6.54
CA PHE A 110 7.05 8.87 -6.08
C PHE A 110 5.64 8.30 -6.09
N TYR A 111 5.30 7.50 -7.10
CA TYR A 111 3.98 6.88 -7.20
C TYR A 111 3.74 5.87 -6.07
N SER A 112 4.73 5.03 -5.77
CA SER A 112 4.66 3.99 -4.73
C SER A 112 4.49 4.56 -3.33
N ARG A 113 5.08 5.73 -3.04
CA ARG A 113 4.88 6.42 -1.74
C ARG A 113 3.42 6.67 -1.40
N LYS A 114 2.54 6.86 -2.39
CA LYS A 114 1.12 7.16 -2.16
C LYS A 114 0.18 6.03 -2.56
N ASN A 115 0.59 5.16 -3.47
CA ASN A 115 -0.32 4.22 -4.12
C ASN A 115 0.11 2.76 -4.00
N TRP A 116 1.15 2.44 -3.23
CA TRP A 116 1.58 1.06 -3.06
C TRP A 116 0.53 0.21 -2.35
N PHE A 117 -0.15 0.78 -1.36
CA PHE A 117 -1.26 0.14 -0.66
C PHE A 117 -2.60 0.77 -1.04
N LYS A 118 -3.59 -0.09 -1.27
CA LYS A 118 -4.99 0.26 -1.49
C LYS A 118 -5.82 -0.26 -0.32
N ILE A 119 -6.51 0.66 0.34
CA ILE A 119 -7.46 0.34 1.40
C ILE A 119 -8.82 0.10 0.73
N VAL A 120 -9.35 -1.12 0.87
CA VAL A 120 -10.64 -1.52 0.31
C VAL A 120 -11.64 -1.68 1.43
N LYS A 121 -12.71 -0.88 1.42
CA LYS A 121 -13.85 -1.07 2.32
C LYS A 121 -14.58 -2.36 1.94
N VAL A 122 -14.82 -3.23 2.89
CA VAL A 122 -15.67 -4.40 2.75
C VAL A 122 -16.99 -4.04 3.40
N GLU A 123 -17.98 -3.71 2.57
CA GLU A 123 -19.35 -3.62 3.05
C GLU A 123 -19.79 -5.02 3.47
N LYS A 124 -20.18 -5.18 4.75
CA LYS A 124 -20.89 -6.38 5.17
C LYS A 124 -22.18 -6.46 4.36
N GLN A 125 -22.26 -7.39 3.41
CA GLN A 125 -23.55 -7.78 2.85
C GLN A 125 -24.42 -8.25 4.02
N LYS A 126 -25.46 -7.47 4.33
CA LYS A 126 -26.56 -7.90 5.20
C LYS A 126 -27.14 -9.17 4.57
N ARG A 127 -26.86 -10.33 5.17
CA ARG A 127 -27.70 -11.52 5.01
C ARG A 127 -28.85 -11.43 6.01
#